data_AF-A0A2K3MMC3-F1
#
_entry.id   AF-A0A2K3MMC3-F1
#
_cell.length_a   1.000
_cell.length_b   1.000
_cell.length_c   1.000
_cell.angle_alpha   90.00
_cell.angle_beta   90.00
_cell.angle_gamma   90.00
#
_symmetry.space_group_name_H-M   'P 1'
#
loop_
_entity.id
_entity.type
_entity.pdbx_description
1 polymer ?
#
loop_
_entity_poly.entity_id
_entity_poly.type
_entity_poly.pdbx_seq_one_letter_code
_entity_poly.pdbx_strand_id
1 'polypeptide(L)'
;SALELFLIKRKIKGPSWLQVSNFTTCSASQRVSWCKFEVTVDSPKDIRVSSSSSSKITLVIPPVVVTAINLKTTINEKQNTNEIVSASVVSCNMVKVVFSSFNSV
;
A
#
# COMPACT_ATOMS: atom_id res chain seq x y z
N SER A 1 -14.58 13.25 -2.44
CA SER A 1 -14.53 11.77 -2.28
C SER A 1 -14.40 11.38 -0.80
N ALA A 2 -14.85 10.18 -0.40
CA ALA A 2 -14.69 9.67 0.97
C ALA A 2 -13.20 9.58 1.39
N LEU A 3 -12.34 9.22 0.43
CA LEU A 3 -10.89 9.18 0.62
C LEU A 3 -10.30 10.55 0.97
N GLU A 4 -10.63 11.58 0.20
CA GLU A 4 -10.12 12.96 0.41
C GLU A 4 -10.50 13.49 1.80
N LEU A 5 -11.76 13.29 2.19
CA LEU A 5 -12.25 13.69 3.51
C LEU A 5 -11.49 13.00 4.63
N PHE A 6 -11.21 11.70 4.48
CA PHE A 6 -10.43 10.92 5.42
C PHE A 6 -8.99 11.46 5.54
N LEU A 7 -8.30 11.61 4.40
CA LEU A 7 -6.91 12.09 4.36
C LEU A 7 -6.77 13.48 4.98
N ILE A 8 -7.65 14.43 4.62
CA ILE A 8 -7.64 15.80 5.15
C ILE A 8 -7.94 15.81 6.65
N LYS A 9 -9.03 15.15 7.08
CA LYS A 9 -9.42 15.15 8.50
C LYS A 9 -8.39 14.46 9.39
N ARG A 10 -7.65 13.46 8.88
CA ARG A 10 -6.61 12.73 9.62
C ARG A 10 -5.20 13.29 9.43
N LYS A 11 -5.05 14.34 8.59
CA LYS A 11 -3.78 15.00 8.29
C LYS A 11 -2.73 14.04 7.71
N ILE A 12 -3.16 13.07 6.89
CA ILE A 12 -2.28 12.10 6.24
C ILE A 12 -1.70 12.74 4.98
N LYS A 13 -0.38 12.90 4.92
CA LYS A 13 0.34 13.59 3.82
C LYS A 13 1.22 12.62 3.02
N GLY A 14 0.61 11.55 2.51
CA GLY A 14 1.31 10.49 1.76
C GLY A 14 1.74 9.30 2.63
N PRO A 15 2.66 8.44 2.13
CA PRO A 15 3.11 7.25 2.83
C PRO A 15 3.72 7.59 4.19
N SER A 16 3.14 7.03 5.25
CA SER A 16 3.56 7.29 6.63
C SER A 16 3.11 6.15 7.54
N TRP A 17 3.69 6.09 8.73
CA TRP A 17 3.25 5.17 9.76
C TRP A 17 1.90 5.61 10.33
N LEU A 18 0.96 4.67 10.40
CA LEU A 18 -0.36 4.89 10.98
C LEU A 18 -0.51 4.03 12.24
N GLN A 19 -1.05 4.65 13.30
CA GLN A 19 -1.53 3.95 14.47
C GLN A 19 -3.02 3.69 14.30
N VAL A 20 -3.43 2.44 14.51
CA VAL A 20 -4.81 2.00 14.43
C VAL A 20 -5.25 1.50 15.80
N SER A 21 -6.32 2.06 16.35
CA SER A 21 -6.97 1.62 17.60
C SER A 21 -8.34 0.99 17.32
N ASN A 22 -8.92 0.32 18.33
CA ASN A 22 -10.31 -0.19 18.29
C ASN A 22 -10.67 -0.95 17.01
N PHE A 23 -9.73 -1.77 16.51
CA PHE A 23 -9.93 -2.52 15.28
C PHE A 23 -10.51 -3.91 15.56
N THR A 24 -11.23 -4.43 14.58
CA THR A 24 -11.73 -5.81 14.59
C THR A 24 -10.97 -6.62 13.54
N THR A 25 -10.57 -7.85 13.87
CA THR A 25 -9.89 -8.75 12.94
C THR A 25 -10.91 -9.46 12.05
N CYS A 26 -10.63 -9.55 10.74
CA CYS A 26 -11.50 -10.26 9.81
C CYS A 26 -11.29 -11.77 9.90
N SER A 27 -12.39 -12.54 9.93
CA SER A 27 -12.32 -14.01 9.80
C SER A 27 -11.99 -14.44 8.36
N ALA A 28 -11.56 -15.68 8.17
CA ALA A 28 -11.15 -16.17 6.85
C ALA A 28 -12.27 -16.10 5.79
N SER A 29 -13.53 -16.28 6.19
CA SER A 29 -14.70 -16.20 5.30
C SER A 29 -15.07 -14.78 4.90
N GLN A 30 -14.53 -13.77 5.58
CA GLN A 30 -14.81 -12.34 5.35
C GLN A 30 -13.65 -11.61 4.67
N ARG A 31 -12.61 -12.33 4.22
CA ARG A 31 -11.49 -11.69 3.54
C ARG A 31 -11.93 -11.08 2.22
N VAL A 32 -11.51 -9.84 2.01
CA VAL A 32 -11.82 -9.09 0.79
C VAL A 32 -10.56 -8.75 -0.01
N SER A 33 -9.37 -9.03 0.52
CA SER A 33 -8.10 -8.77 -0.13
C SER A 33 -7.19 -10.00 -0.14
N TRP A 34 -6.07 -9.89 -0.86
CA TRP A 34 -5.00 -10.88 -0.87
C TRP A 34 -3.88 -10.53 0.15
N CYS A 35 -4.13 -9.59 1.07
CA CYS A 35 -3.19 -9.24 2.14
C CYS A 35 -3.14 -10.35 3.20
N LYS A 36 -1.97 -10.52 3.83
CA LYS A 36 -1.77 -11.54 4.88
C LYS A 36 -2.56 -11.25 6.17
N PHE A 37 -2.86 -9.98 6.43
CA PHE A 37 -3.52 -9.49 7.64
C PHE A 37 -4.55 -8.43 7.27
N GLU A 38 -5.76 -8.54 7.81
CA GLU A 38 -6.89 -7.67 7.53
C GLU A 38 -7.60 -7.27 8.82
N VAL A 39 -7.93 -5.98 8.92
CA VAL A 39 -8.67 -5.40 10.04
C VAL A 39 -9.65 -4.36 9.54
N THR A 40 -10.73 -4.14 10.29
CA THR A 40 -11.69 -3.06 10.08
C THR A 40 -11.75 -2.13 11.29
N VAL A 41 -12.16 -0.88 11.05
CA VAL A 41 -12.44 0.10 12.10
C VAL A 41 -13.79 0.75 11.81
N ASP A 42 -14.58 1.00 12.85
CA ASP A 42 -15.91 1.59 12.71
C ASP A 42 -15.86 3.11 12.54
N SER A 43 -14.79 3.75 13.02
CA SER A 43 -14.62 5.20 12.97
C SER A 43 -13.26 5.60 12.40
N PRO A 44 -13.21 6.57 11.48
CA PRO A 44 -11.93 7.08 10.97
C PRO A 44 -11.10 7.73 12.08
N LYS A 45 -11.69 8.10 13.22
CA LYS A 45 -10.97 8.72 14.34
C LYS A 45 -9.99 7.78 15.04
N ASP A 46 -10.15 6.48 14.84
CA ASP A 46 -9.29 5.43 15.36
C ASP A 46 -8.01 5.23 14.54
N ILE A 47 -7.88 5.93 13.41
CA ILE A 47 -6.65 5.97 12.62
C ILE A 47 -5.97 7.33 12.82
N ARG A 48 -4.70 7.30 13.20
CA ARG A 48 -3.88 8.51 13.44
C ARG A 48 -2.49 8.34 12.83
N VAL A 49 -1.90 9.43 12.37
CA VAL A 49 -0.49 9.45 11.96
C VAL A 49 0.37 9.24 13.21
N SER A 50 1.28 8.27 13.16
CA SER A 50 2.20 8.00 14.27
C SER A 50 3.18 9.15 14.44
N SER A 51 3.27 9.73 15.63
CA SER A 51 4.30 10.72 15.96
C SER A 51 5.54 10.05 16.52
N SER A 52 6.72 10.55 16.17
CA SER A 52 8.02 10.09 16.68
C SER A 52 8.15 10.18 18.21
N SER A 53 7.27 10.94 18.87
CA SER A 53 7.28 11.19 20.30
C SER A 53 6.49 10.19 21.16
N SER A 54 5.60 9.36 20.58
CA SER A 54 4.61 8.61 21.37
C SER A 54 4.88 7.11 21.51
N SER A 55 5.90 6.55 20.87
CA SER A 55 6.16 5.10 20.94
C SER A 55 7.63 4.77 20.71
N LYS A 56 8.19 3.85 21.53
CA LYS A 56 9.55 3.26 21.40
C LYS A 56 9.80 2.50 20.09
N ILE A 57 8.89 2.59 19.13
CA ILE A 57 9.02 1.98 17.81
C ILE A 57 9.88 2.93 16.99
N THR A 58 11.11 2.52 16.69
CA THR A 58 11.91 3.18 15.66
C THR A 58 11.07 3.15 14.39
N LEU A 59 10.59 4.32 13.94
CA LEU A 59 9.78 4.50 12.73
C LEU A 59 10.62 4.29 11.47
N VAL A 60 11.32 3.15 11.39
CA VAL A 60 12.10 2.73 10.22
C VAL A 60 11.12 2.45 9.10
N ILE A 61 11.39 2.97 7.91
CA ILE A 61 10.58 2.65 6.73
C ILE A 61 10.71 1.13 6.48
N PRO A 62 9.59 0.38 6.42
CA PRO A 62 9.67 -1.05 6.19
C PRO A 62 10.22 -1.27 4.78
N PRO A 63 11.11 -2.25 4.59
CA PRO A 63 11.61 -2.54 3.27
C PRO A 63 10.46 -3.06 2.39
N VAL A 64 10.45 -2.67 1.13
CA VAL A 64 9.36 -2.97 0.20
C VAL A 64 9.75 -4.12 -0.73
N VAL A 65 8.75 -4.77 -1.32
CA VAL A 65 8.96 -5.73 -2.41
C VAL A 65 8.73 -4.99 -3.72
N VAL A 66 9.71 -5.02 -4.60
CA VAL A 66 9.63 -4.41 -5.94
C VAL A 66 9.61 -5.53 -6.97
N THR A 67 8.64 -5.48 -7.88
CA THR A 67 8.50 -6.46 -8.94
C THR A 67 8.51 -5.76 -10.29
N ALA A 68 9.47 -6.12 -11.15
CA ALA A 68 9.53 -5.68 -12.53
C ALA A 68 8.90 -6.76 -13.42
N ILE A 69 7.97 -6.35 -14.28
CA ILE A 69 7.25 -7.23 -15.20
C ILE A 69 7.56 -6.79 -16.62
N ASN A 70 7.99 -7.71 -17.46
CA ASN A 70 8.19 -7.49 -18.90
C ASN A 70 7.24 -8.42 -19.66
N LEU A 71 6.41 -7.84 -20.51
CA LEU A 71 5.47 -8.56 -21.37
C LEU A 71 5.89 -8.37 -22.82
N LYS A 72 5.99 -9.47 -23.56
CA LYS A 72 6.15 -9.45 -25.01
C LYS A 72 4.79 -9.79 -25.63
N THR A 73 4.35 -8.96 -26.56
CA THR A 73 3.09 -9.15 -27.29
C THR A 73 3.34 -9.31 -28.79
N THR A 74 2.40 -9.96 -29.47
CA THR A 74 2.30 -10.02 -30.93
C THR A 74 0.88 -9.65 -31.36
N ILE A 75 0.71 -9.16 -32.58
CA ILE A 75 -0.62 -8.90 -33.13
C ILE A 75 -1.09 -10.17 -33.85
N ASN A 76 -2.28 -10.64 -33.49
CA ASN A 76 -2.99 -11.61 -34.30
C ASN A 76 -3.72 -10.87 -35.42
N GLU A 77 -3.16 -10.91 -36.64
CA GLU A 77 -3.70 -10.16 -37.79
C GLU A 77 -5.14 -10.55 -38.16
N LYS A 78 -5.56 -11.80 -37.86
CA LYS A 78 -6.92 -12.26 -38.18
C LYS A 78 -7.97 -11.65 -37.27
N GLN A 79 -7.61 -11.37 -36.02
CA GLN A 79 -8.51 -10.85 -34.99
C GLN A 79 -8.23 -9.38 -34.67
N ASN A 80 -7.11 -8.83 -35.16
CA ASN A 80 -6.59 -7.50 -34.87
C ASN A 80 -6.46 -7.21 -33.37
N THR A 81 -6.00 -8.23 -32.62
CA THR A 81 -5.84 -8.18 -31.17
C THR A 81 -4.39 -8.44 -30.75
N ASN A 82 -3.96 -7.81 -29.66
CA ASN A 82 -2.66 -8.08 -29.05
C ASN A 82 -2.75 -9.35 -28.20
N GLU A 83 -1.93 -10.34 -28.52
CA GLU A 83 -1.75 -11.56 -27.73
C GLU A 83 -0.43 -11.48 -26.96
N ILE A 84 -0.43 -11.90 -25.70
CA ILE A 84 0.78 -11.99 -24.88
C ILE A 84 1.49 -13.30 -25.25
N VAL A 85 2.68 -13.21 -25.83
CA VAL A 85 3.47 -14.38 -26.24
C VAL A 85 4.47 -14.80 -25.17
N SER A 86 4.91 -13.87 -24.33
CA SER A 86 5.71 -14.19 -23.15
C SER A 86 5.60 -13.13 -22.07
N ALA A 87 5.86 -13.56 -20.85
CA ALA A 87 5.99 -12.71 -19.69
C ALA A 87 7.23 -13.11 -18.90
N SER A 88 7.96 -12.13 -18.38
CA SER A 88 9.02 -12.37 -17.40
C SER A 88 8.83 -11.44 -16.21
N VAL A 89 9.23 -11.95 -15.03
CA VAL A 89 9.04 -11.26 -13.76
C VAL A 89 10.34 -11.36 -12.96
N VAL A 90 10.83 -10.22 -12.49
CA VAL A 90 11.96 -10.14 -11.57
C VAL A 90 11.47 -9.49 -10.28
N SER A 91 11.61 -10.20 -9.16
CA SER A 91 11.20 -9.70 -7.83
C SER A 91 12.42 -9.45 -6.96
N CYS A 92 12.55 -8.22 -6.48
CA CYS A 92 13.54 -7.81 -5.51
C CYS A 92 12.84 -7.62 -4.17
N ASN A 93 13.09 -8.55 -3.24
CA ASN A 93 12.60 -8.45 -1.88
C ASN A 93 13.52 -7.52 -1.08
N MET A 94 12.97 -6.88 -0.05
CA MET A 94 13.73 -6.10 0.92
C MET A 94 14.39 -4.81 0.38
N VAL A 95 13.78 -4.16 -0.61
CA VAL A 95 14.28 -2.88 -1.15
C VAL A 95 14.08 -1.77 -0.12
N LYS A 96 15.16 -1.04 0.20
CA LYS A 96 15.10 0.12 1.10
C LYS A 96 14.71 1.36 0.30
N VAL A 97 13.62 2.01 0.72
CA VAL A 97 13.18 3.29 0.16
C VAL A 97 13.42 4.37 1.20
N VAL A 98 13.98 5.50 0.77
CA VAL A 98 14.17 6.69 1.61
C VAL A 98 13.21 7.75 1.12
N PHE A 99 12.31 8.20 1.99
CA PHE A 99 11.47 9.36 1.70
C PHE A 99 12.17 10.62 2.20
N SER A 100 12.52 11.54 1.31
CA SER A 100 12.87 12.90 1.69
C SER A 100 11.59 13.58 2.19
N SER A 101 11.57 13.99 3.46
CA SER A 101 10.47 14.80 3.98
C SER A 101 10.51 16.16 3.27
N PHE A 102 9.59 16.38 2.34
CA PHE A 102 9.25 17.73 1.90
C PHE A 102 8.57 18.43 3.09
N ASN A 103 9.38 19.08 3.92
CA ASN A 103 8.87 20.11 4.81
C ASN A 103 8.44 21.28 3.91
N SER A 104 7.15 21.33 3.56
CA SER A 104 6.56 22.59 3.11
C SER A 104 6.68 23.60 4.24
N VAL A 105 7.36 24.70 3.90
CA VAL A 105 7.42 25.98 4.62
C VAL A 105 6.02 26.45 5.00
#